data_AF-A0A9D2P7F6-F1
#
_entry.id   AF-A0A9D2P7F6-F1
#
_cell.length_a   1.000
_cell.length_b   1.000
_cell.length_c   1.000
_cell.angle_alpha   90.00
_cell.angle_beta   90.00
_cell.angle_gamma   90.00
#
_symmetry.space_group_name_H-M   'P 1'
#
loop_
_entity.id
_entity.type
_entity.pdbx_description
1 polymer ?
#
loop_
_entity_poly.entity_id
_entity_poly.type
_entity_poly.pdbx_seq_one_letter_code
_entity_poly.pdbx_strand_id
1 'polypeptide(L)'
;MKLKKIASLMLAGVMAVSMLAGCATTSVDPEPNQPEEPTTPTGYSATLQKKLSAHANDSITLSDSNELNNALNYAAGFVGDATITGEFGDEIFDGKVTYVDYWSNAALVEARDSLYDALSVKVKDDTTYFNASNLIARLDPAGKAPSDPAYYTKKDVNTVLLYAVAGNVSMENVMEEIANDIDQAIVGLTESYKVTDNGTSDAFFNYTGSVATCTKTYEAGHGMSVTLVAVEIVRHIGK
;
A
#
# COMPACT_ATOMS: atom_id res chain seq x y z
N MET A 1 31.49 -55.88 4.68
CA MET A 1 30.23 -55.65 5.41
C MET A 1 30.44 -55.92 6.89
N LYS A 2 30.05 -54.97 7.75
CA LYS A 2 29.54 -55.13 9.14
C LYS A 2 30.00 -53.96 10.02
N LEU A 3 29.13 -52.97 10.17
CA LEU A 3 28.79 -52.31 11.44
C LEU A 3 27.35 -51.81 11.25
N LYS A 4 26.34 -52.58 11.69
CA LYS A 4 25.66 -52.49 13.01
C LYS A 4 24.98 -51.11 13.15
N LYS A 5 23.71 -51.01 12.73
CA LYS A 5 22.48 -51.11 13.56
C LYS A 5 22.42 -50.06 14.66
N ILE A 6 21.32 -49.28 14.70
CA ILE A 6 20.40 -49.00 15.82
C ILE A 6 19.21 -48.26 15.18
N ALA A 7 18.09 -48.97 15.01
CA ALA A 7 16.86 -48.83 15.81
C ALA A 7 16.16 -47.49 15.52
N SER A 8 15.16 -47.48 14.65
CA SER A 8 13.75 -47.73 14.99
C SER A 8 13.20 -46.64 15.92
N LEU A 9 12.21 -45.90 15.44
CA LEU A 9 10.89 -45.94 16.08
C LEU A 9 9.83 -45.40 15.11
N MET A 10 8.79 -46.20 14.92
CA MET A 10 7.51 -45.76 14.39
C MET A 10 6.93 -44.68 15.29
N LEU A 11 6.37 -43.63 14.71
CA LEU A 11 5.11 -43.08 15.21
C LEU A 11 4.34 -42.47 14.04
N ALA A 12 3.44 -43.26 13.46
CA ALA A 12 2.30 -42.71 12.76
C ALA A 12 1.49 -41.91 13.79
N GLY A 13 1.30 -40.62 13.53
CA GLY A 13 0.49 -39.72 14.31
C GLY A 13 -0.10 -38.70 13.36
N VAL A 14 -1.26 -39.05 12.81
CA VAL A 14 -2.19 -38.12 12.17
C VAL A 14 -2.42 -36.95 13.11
N MET A 15 -2.23 -35.71 12.62
CA MET A 15 -3.11 -34.60 12.93
C MET A 15 -3.09 -33.65 11.73
N ALA A 16 -4.19 -33.64 10.98
CA ALA A 16 -4.55 -32.46 10.21
C ALA A 16 -4.72 -31.31 11.20
N VAL A 17 -3.99 -30.21 10.98
CA VAL A 17 -4.28 -28.93 11.62
C VAL A 17 -4.26 -27.90 10.50
N SER A 18 -5.46 -27.50 10.11
CA SER A 18 -5.73 -26.26 9.41
C SER A 18 -5.23 -25.09 10.28
N MET A 19 -4.38 -24.24 9.72
CA MET A 19 -4.06 -22.89 10.20
C MET A 19 -3.82 -22.09 8.91
N LEU A 20 -4.64 -21.13 8.46
CA LEU A 20 -5.31 -20.02 9.14
C LEU A 20 -4.41 -19.32 10.16
N ALA A 21 -3.88 -18.17 9.72
CA ALA A 21 -3.21 -17.11 10.48
C ALA A 21 -1.90 -17.46 11.20
N GLY A 22 -0.82 -16.77 10.83
CA GLY A 22 0.42 -16.78 11.61
C GLY A 22 1.62 -16.31 10.80
N CYS A 23 1.73 -15.00 10.59
CA CYS A 23 2.98 -14.36 10.21
C CYS A 23 3.98 -14.57 11.37
N ALA A 24 4.98 -15.43 11.20
CA ALA A 24 6.08 -15.60 12.15
C ALA A 24 7.35 -15.95 11.39
N THR A 25 8.34 -15.06 11.48
CA THR A 25 9.70 -15.23 11.01
C THR A 25 10.42 -16.30 11.85
N THR A 26 11.19 -17.16 11.19
CA THR A 26 12.31 -17.85 11.84
C THR A 26 13.42 -18.09 10.82
N SER A 27 14.60 -17.59 11.15
CA SER A 27 15.84 -17.62 10.37
C SER A 27 16.32 -19.03 10.04
N VAL A 28 16.87 -19.19 8.83
CA VAL A 28 17.77 -20.28 8.45
C VAL A 28 19.11 -19.68 8.02
N ASP A 29 20.20 -20.21 8.59
CA ASP A 29 21.61 -19.84 8.35
C ASP A 29 22.07 -20.29 6.93
N PRO A 30 23.10 -19.66 6.31
CA PRO A 30 23.20 -19.49 4.86
C PRO A 30 24.08 -20.54 4.15
N GLU A 31 23.76 -20.81 2.89
CA GLU A 31 24.68 -21.38 1.88
C GLU A 31 24.51 -20.65 0.54
N PRO A 32 25.51 -20.67 -0.35
CA PRO A 32 26.32 -19.51 -0.76
C PRO A 32 25.68 -18.61 -1.83
N ASN A 33 26.07 -17.33 -1.78
CA ASN A 33 25.76 -16.22 -2.71
C ASN A 33 25.72 -16.63 -4.18
N GLN A 34 24.51 -16.70 -4.75
CA GLN A 34 24.27 -16.56 -6.18
C GLN A 34 23.97 -15.08 -6.46
N PRO A 35 24.49 -14.48 -7.54
CA PRO A 35 24.22 -13.07 -7.87
C PRO A 35 22.72 -12.81 -7.97
N GLU A 36 22.24 -11.78 -7.28
CA GLU A 36 20.83 -11.36 -7.30
C GLU A 36 20.44 -10.95 -8.72
N GLU A 37 19.54 -11.74 -9.34
CA GLU A 37 18.75 -11.28 -10.48
C GLU A 37 17.77 -10.19 -9.99
N PRO A 38 17.48 -9.17 -10.80
CA PRO A 38 16.51 -8.15 -10.43
C PRO A 38 15.15 -8.82 -10.21
N THR A 39 14.67 -8.79 -8.97
CA THR A 39 13.39 -9.39 -8.60
C THR A 39 12.28 -8.67 -9.34
N THR A 40 11.56 -9.38 -10.21
CA THR A 40 10.29 -8.91 -10.75
C THR A 40 9.33 -8.66 -9.58
N PRO A 41 8.62 -7.53 -9.52
CA PRO A 41 7.62 -7.30 -8.48
C PRO A 41 6.62 -8.48 -8.44
N THR A 42 6.44 -9.07 -7.26
CA THR A 42 5.34 -10.00 -6.97
C THR A 42 4.16 -9.22 -6.36
N GLY A 43 3.04 -9.87 -6.02
CA GLY A 43 1.98 -9.24 -5.23
C GLY A 43 1.12 -8.18 -5.94
N TYR A 44 0.39 -7.39 -5.15
CA TYR A 44 -0.58 -6.41 -5.67
C TYR A 44 0.09 -5.15 -6.25
N SER A 45 1.32 -4.82 -5.85
CA SER A 45 2.08 -3.71 -6.46
C SER A 45 2.33 -3.99 -7.94
N ALA A 46 2.69 -5.23 -8.28
CA ALA A 46 2.87 -5.68 -9.66
C ALA A 46 1.54 -5.66 -10.44
N THR A 47 0.44 -6.04 -9.80
CA THR A 47 -0.90 -6.00 -10.42
C THR A 47 -1.30 -4.57 -10.75
N LEU A 48 -1.14 -3.64 -9.81
CA LEU A 48 -1.43 -2.22 -10.03
C LEU A 48 -0.54 -1.63 -11.14
N GLN A 49 0.77 -1.93 -11.14
CA GLN A 49 1.70 -1.44 -12.17
C GLN A 49 1.23 -1.83 -13.59
N LYS A 50 0.77 -3.07 -13.78
CA LYS A 50 0.26 -3.56 -15.07
C LYS A 50 -1.03 -2.86 -15.52
N LYS A 51 -1.77 -2.24 -14.60
CA LYS A 51 -3.02 -1.51 -14.88
C LYS A 51 -2.79 -0.05 -15.20
N LEU A 52 -1.64 0.52 -14.82
CA LEU A 52 -1.27 1.89 -15.17
C LEU A 52 -1.10 2.06 -16.69
N SER A 53 -1.32 3.28 -17.19
CA SER A 53 -1.00 3.60 -18.58
C SER A 53 0.51 3.53 -18.82
N ALA A 54 0.92 3.47 -20.09
CA ALA A 54 2.34 3.51 -20.44
C ALA A 54 3.04 4.77 -19.89
N HIS A 55 2.36 5.91 -19.88
CA HIS A 55 2.94 7.16 -19.39
C HIS A 55 3.09 7.17 -17.87
N ALA A 56 2.10 6.67 -17.11
CA ALA A 56 2.28 6.55 -15.67
C ALA A 56 3.33 5.51 -15.31
N ASN A 57 3.42 4.39 -16.07
CA ASN A 57 4.47 3.38 -15.89
C ASN A 57 5.88 3.97 -16.01
N ASP A 58 6.10 4.94 -16.91
CA ASP A 58 7.39 5.60 -17.05
C ASP A 58 7.68 6.59 -15.90
N SER A 59 6.64 7.08 -15.22
CA SER A 59 6.75 8.07 -14.14
C SER A 59 6.80 7.47 -12.73
N ILE A 60 6.35 6.23 -12.51
CA ILE A 60 6.39 5.55 -11.20
C ILE A 60 6.83 4.08 -11.28
N THR A 61 7.68 3.65 -10.35
CA THR A 61 8.05 2.24 -10.14
C THR A 61 7.43 1.70 -8.85
N LEU A 62 6.61 0.65 -8.97
CA LEU A 62 5.96 0.00 -7.83
C LEU A 62 6.70 -1.28 -7.40
N SER A 63 6.79 -1.47 -6.09
CA SER A 63 7.35 -2.66 -5.44
C SER A 63 6.66 -2.92 -4.11
N ASP A 64 6.49 -4.19 -3.73
CA ASP A 64 5.86 -4.53 -2.43
C ASP A 64 6.70 -3.99 -1.24
N SER A 65 6.01 -3.54 -0.19
CA SER A 65 6.65 -2.98 1.02
C SER A 65 6.17 -3.72 2.27
N ASN A 66 7.10 -4.31 3.01
CA ASN A 66 6.81 -4.93 4.31
C ASN A 66 6.36 -3.88 5.34
N GLU A 67 6.86 -2.65 5.23
CA GLU A 67 6.48 -1.56 6.13
C GLU A 67 5.02 -1.17 5.92
N LEU A 68 4.61 -0.95 4.67
CA LEU A 68 3.22 -0.67 4.32
C LEU A 68 2.29 -1.83 4.71
N ASN A 69 2.71 -3.08 4.45
CA ASN A 69 1.95 -4.27 4.84
C ASN A 69 1.72 -4.33 6.36
N ASN A 70 2.76 -4.08 7.15
CA ASN A 70 2.65 -4.08 8.62
C ASN A 70 1.79 -2.92 9.13
N ALA A 71 1.98 -1.73 8.57
CA ALA A 71 1.18 -0.55 8.91
C ALA A 71 -0.30 -0.78 8.61
N LEU A 72 -0.65 -1.33 7.44
CA LEU A 72 -2.03 -1.63 7.07
C LEU A 72 -2.64 -2.71 7.95
N ASN A 73 -1.89 -3.76 8.28
CA ASN A 73 -2.39 -4.80 9.18
C ASN A 73 -2.69 -4.26 10.59
N TYR A 74 -1.88 -3.33 11.09
CA TYR A 74 -2.16 -2.64 12.35
C TYR A 74 -3.39 -1.73 12.24
N ALA A 75 -3.44 -0.89 11.20
CA ALA A 75 -4.56 0.02 10.93
C ALA A 75 -5.91 -0.69 10.75
N ALA A 76 -5.91 -1.87 10.12
CA ALA A 76 -7.11 -2.71 9.97
C ALA A 76 -7.69 -3.20 11.31
N GLY A 77 -6.93 -3.07 12.42
CA GLY A 77 -7.41 -3.31 13.77
C GLY A 77 -8.47 -2.31 14.26
N PHE A 78 -8.49 -1.09 13.71
CA PHE A 78 -9.49 -0.08 14.03
C PHE A 78 -10.83 -0.31 13.32
N VAL A 79 -10.84 -1.10 12.24
CA VAL A 79 -12.05 -1.50 11.53
C VAL A 79 -12.66 -2.74 12.19
N GLY A 80 -13.62 -2.48 13.08
CA GLY A 80 -14.33 -3.50 13.85
C GLY A 80 -15.60 -4.03 13.18
N ASP A 81 -16.10 -5.14 13.71
CA ASP A 81 -17.28 -5.87 13.23
C ASP A 81 -18.56 -5.01 13.21
N ALA A 82 -18.77 -4.20 14.25
CA ALA A 82 -19.93 -3.31 14.34
C ALA A 82 -19.95 -2.30 13.19
N THR A 83 -18.77 -1.81 12.79
CA THR A 83 -18.64 -0.89 11.68
C THR A 83 -19.01 -1.58 10.36
N ILE A 84 -18.51 -2.81 10.13
CA ILE A 84 -18.83 -3.63 8.95
C ILE A 84 -20.35 -3.89 8.83
N THR A 85 -21.08 -4.04 9.94
CA THR A 85 -22.52 -4.38 9.93
C THR A 85 -23.51 -3.21 10.01
N GLY A 86 -23.10 -2.04 10.52
CA GLY A 86 -24.02 -0.94 10.86
C GLY A 86 -23.99 0.26 9.91
N GLU A 87 -22.79 0.68 9.48
CA GLU A 87 -22.58 1.95 8.76
C GLU A 87 -21.89 1.78 7.39
N PHE A 88 -21.26 0.63 7.13
CA PHE A 88 -20.65 0.30 5.84
C PHE A 88 -21.70 0.04 4.72
N GLY A 89 -22.98 -0.04 5.11
CA GLY A 89 -24.16 -0.45 4.35
C GLY A 89 -24.35 0.19 2.98
N ASP A 90 -24.20 1.52 2.89
CA ASP A 90 -24.76 2.26 1.76
C ASP A 90 -23.74 2.56 0.64
N GLU A 91 -22.44 2.67 0.94
CA GLU A 91 -21.42 3.05 -0.06
C GLU A 91 -20.55 1.86 -0.53
N ILE A 92 -20.17 0.98 0.39
CA ILE A 92 -19.25 -0.13 0.10
C ILE A 92 -20.00 -1.36 -0.45
N PHE A 93 -21.22 -1.62 0.02
CA PHE A 93 -22.02 -2.76 -0.47
C PHE A 93 -22.72 -2.50 -1.82
N ASP A 94 -22.67 -1.27 -2.35
CA ASP A 94 -22.95 -1.00 -3.77
C ASP A 94 -21.87 -1.60 -4.69
N GLY A 95 -20.83 -2.23 -4.13
CA GLY A 95 -19.77 -2.94 -4.86
C GLY A 95 -18.71 -2.03 -5.45
N LYS A 96 -18.59 -0.81 -4.92
CA LYS A 96 -17.64 0.21 -5.39
C LYS A 96 -16.32 0.16 -4.62
N VAL A 97 -15.25 0.62 -5.27
CA VAL A 97 -14.02 0.98 -4.58
C VAL A 97 -14.20 2.38 -3.99
N THR A 98 -14.11 2.50 -2.66
CA THR A 98 -14.31 3.77 -1.97
C THR A 98 -12.99 4.28 -1.41
N TYR A 99 -12.54 5.46 -1.86
CA TYR A 99 -11.42 6.17 -1.26
C TYR A 99 -11.80 6.69 0.13
N VAL A 100 -10.93 6.47 1.11
CA VAL A 100 -11.13 6.90 2.51
C VAL A 100 -10.59 8.32 2.69
N ASP A 101 -11.49 9.28 2.56
CA ASP A 101 -11.22 10.70 2.80
C ASP A 101 -11.50 11.11 4.27
N TYR A 102 -11.32 12.39 4.58
CA TYR A 102 -11.57 12.93 5.93
C TYR A 102 -13.03 12.79 6.40
N TRP A 103 -13.99 12.72 5.48
CA TRP A 103 -15.43 12.68 5.78
C TRP A 103 -16.01 11.26 5.80
N SER A 104 -15.17 10.28 5.50
CA SER A 104 -15.49 8.86 5.57
C SER A 104 -15.84 8.42 6.99
N ASN A 105 -16.29 7.18 7.12
CA ASN A 105 -16.60 6.57 8.40
C ASN A 105 -15.45 6.74 9.41
N ALA A 106 -15.77 7.08 10.66
CA ALA A 106 -14.78 7.36 11.70
C ALA A 106 -13.77 6.23 11.92
N ALA A 107 -14.16 4.95 11.79
CA ALA A 107 -13.23 3.83 11.92
C ALA A 107 -12.26 3.71 10.73
N LEU A 108 -12.71 4.05 9.52
CA LEU A 108 -11.86 4.10 8.33
C LEU A 108 -10.90 5.29 8.40
N VAL A 109 -11.40 6.45 8.86
CA VAL A 109 -10.58 7.63 9.11
C VAL A 109 -9.50 7.32 10.16
N GLU A 110 -9.84 6.65 11.26
CA GLU A 110 -8.87 6.23 12.27
C GLU A 110 -7.85 5.23 11.71
N ALA A 111 -8.28 4.27 10.88
CA ALA A 111 -7.36 3.36 10.20
C ALA A 111 -6.39 4.11 9.27
N ARG A 112 -6.88 5.08 8.50
CA ARG A 112 -6.05 5.93 7.64
C ARG A 112 -5.08 6.79 8.45
N ASP A 113 -5.55 7.43 9.52
CA ASP A 113 -4.71 8.28 10.35
C ASP A 113 -3.64 7.44 11.08
N SER A 114 -3.97 6.22 11.49
CA SER A 114 -3.00 5.25 11.99
C SER A 114 -1.97 4.83 10.93
N LEU A 115 -2.34 4.69 9.65
CA LEU A 115 -1.38 4.48 8.56
C LEU A 115 -0.45 5.68 8.42
N TYR A 116 -1.00 6.89 8.44
CA TYR A 116 -0.23 8.12 8.34
C TYR A 116 0.81 8.25 9.44
N ASP A 117 0.46 7.87 10.66
CA ASP A 117 1.39 7.93 11.78
C ASP A 117 2.44 6.82 11.73
N ALA A 118 2.05 5.59 11.37
CA ALA A 118 2.97 4.46 11.23
C ALA A 118 4.02 4.69 10.14
N LEU A 119 3.64 5.29 9.01
CA LEU A 119 4.50 5.54 7.84
C LEU A 119 5.11 6.96 7.84
N SER A 120 4.90 7.73 8.92
CA SER A 120 5.37 9.12 9.04
C SER A 120 5.02 9.98 7.82
N VAL A 121 3.79 9.85 7.34
CA VAL A 121 3.31 10.45 6.09
C VAL A 121 3.44 11.97 6.15
N LYS A 122 4.11 12.54 5.14
CA LYS A 122 4.40 13.99 5.06
C LYS A 122 3.27 14.78 4.42
N VAL A 123 2.62 14.20 3.42
CA VAL A 123 1.49 14.80 2.70
C VAL A 123 0.24 13.99 3.04
N LYS A 124 -0.57 14.52 3.95
CA LYS A 124 -1.77 13.87 4.48
C LYS A 124 -3.04 14.45 3.85
N ASP A 125 -4.07 13.63 3.73
CA ASP A 125 -5.45 14.11 3.58
C ASP A 125 -5.81 14.96 4.82
N ASP A 126 -6.56 16.05 4.63
CA ASP A 126 -6.97 16.97 5.69
C ASP A 126 -8.40 17.46 5.43
N THR A 127 -8.86 18.50 6.13
CA THR A 127 -10.24 18.99 6.01
C THR A 127 -10.61 19.56 4.63
N THR A 128 -9.62 19.74 3.75
CA THR A 128 -9.83 20.20 2.38
C THR A 128 -10.25 18.98 1.57
N TYR A 129 -11.51 18.88 1.15
CA TYR A 129 -12.06 17.71 0.44
C TYR A 129 -11.14 17.21 -0.68
N PHE A 130 -10.42 16.10 -0.44
CA PHE A 130 -9.51 15.49 -1.41
C PHE A 130 -10.12 14.19 -1.95
N ASN A 131 -10.06 14.02 -3.26
CA ASN A 131 -10.07 12.68 -3.84
C ASN A 131 -8.62 12.17 -3.92
N ALA A 132 -8.45 10.88 -4.21
CA ALA A 132 -7.14 10.25 -4.32
C ALA A 132 -6.18 11.03 -5.25
N SER A 133 -6.63 11.42 -6.43
CA SER A 133 -5.83 12.17 -7.41
C SER A 133 -5.33 13.51 -6.87
N ASN A 134 -6.17 14.26 -6.15
CA ASN A 134 -5.78 15.56 -5.58
C ASN A 134 -4.75 15.40 -4.47
N LEU A 135 -4.84 14.34 -3.66
CA LEU A 135 -3.84 14.05 -2.63
C LEU A 135 -2.48 13.72 -3.25
N ILE A 136 -2.45 12.91 -4.31
CA ILE A 136 -1.22 12.62 -5.07
C ILE A 136 -0.62 13.91 -5.63
N ALA A 137 -1.45 14.79 -6.21
CA ALA A 137 -0.98 16.06 -6.79
C ALA A 137 -0.29 16.97 -5.75
N ARG A 138 -0.55 16.78 -4.45
CA ARG A 138 0.16 17.53 -3.39
C ARG A 138 1.61 17.11 -3.21
N LEU A 139 2.03 15.97 -3.76
CA LEU A 139 3.44 15.59 -3.85
C LEU A 139 4.23 16.48 -4.80
N ASP A 140 3.57 17.22 -5.69
CA ASP A 140 4.24 18.10 -6.65
C ASP A 140 4.98 19.24 -5.91
N PRO A 141 6.31 19.37 -6.09
CA PRO A 141 7.07 20.46 -5.50
C PRO A 141 6.79 21.84 -6.13
N ALA A 142 6.14 21.90 -7.29
CA ALA A 142 5.88 23.15 -7.99
C ALA A 142 4.98 24.10 -7.17
N GLY A 143 5.39 25.37 -7.11
CA GLY A 143 4.62 26.42 -6.42
C GLY A 143 4.58 26.31 -4.90
N LYS A 144 5.32 25.37 -4.29
CA LYS A 144 5.33 25.17 -2.84
C LYS A 144 6.24 26.17 -2.13
N ALA A 145 5.80 26.66 -0.97
CA ALA A 145 6.62 27.49 -0.08
C ALA A 145 7.65 26.63 0.69
N PRO A 146 8.76 27.20 1.19
CA PRO A 146 9.79 26.44 1.92
C PRO A 146 9.31 25.65 3.15
N SER A 147 8.21 26.09 3.77
CA SER A 147 7.59 25.43 4.91
C SER A 147 6.72 24.23 4.53
N ASP A 148 6.36 24.09 3.26
CA ASP A 148 5.49 23.02 2.78
C ASP A 148 6.23 21.66 2.83
N PRO A 149 5.56 20.57 3.27
CA PRO A 149 6.16 19.24 3.32
C PRO A 149 6.61 18.74 1.95
N ALA A 150 6.00 19.21 0.86
CA ALA A 150 6.36 18.87 -0.51
C ALA A 150 7.33 19.87 -1.16
N TYR A 151 7.90 20.82 -0.44
CA TYR A 151 8.89 21.74 -1.02
C TYR A 151 10.04 21.00 -1.72
N TYR A 152 10.60 21.55 -2.80
CA TYR A 152 11.51 20.85 -3.71
C TYR A 152 12.81 20.32 -3.07
N THR A 153 13.20 20.86 -1.91
CA THR A 153 14.37 20.41 -1.13
C THR A 153 14.05 19.30 -0.12
N LYS A 154 12.77 18.94 0.04
CA LYS A 154 12.34 17.89 0.97
C LYS A 154 12.56 16.52 0.34
N LYS A 155 13.35 15.71 1.04
CA LYS A 155 13.69 14.34 0.64
C LYS A 155 12.59 13.36 1.06
N ASP A 156 12.34 12.35 0.22
CA ASP A 156 11.46 11.20 0.44
C ASP A 156 10.06 11.63 0.91
N VAL A 157 9.38 12.46 0.11
CA VAL A 157 8.05 12.98 0.45
C VAL A 157 7.00 11.94 0.06
N ASN A 158 6.25 11.43 1.03
CA ASN A 158 5.27 10.40 0.81
C ASN A 158 3.83 10.85 1.09
N THR A 159 2.90 10.14 0.46
CA THR A 159 1.48 10.11 0.77
C THR A 159 0.97 8.68 0.70
N VAL A 160 -0.14 8.40 1.38
CA VAL A 160 -0.76 7.07 1.39
C VAL A 160 -2.24 7.23 1.08
N LEU A 161 -2.73 6.47 0.11
CA LEU A 161 -4.14 6.35 -0.21
C LEU A 161 -4.67 5.14 0.54
N LEU A 162 -5.84 5.25 1.16
CA LEU A 162 -6.56 4.11 1.71
C LEU A 162 -7.89 3.96 0.98
N TYR A 163 -8.19 2.74 0.56
CA TYR A 163 -9.46 2.37 -0.06
C TYR A 163 -10.14 1.28 0.77
N ALA A 164 -11.46 1.31 0.83
CA ALA A 164 -12.30 0.27 1.40
C ALA A 164 -13.20 -0.31 0.30
N VAL A 165 -13.28 -1.65 0.24
CA VAL A 165 -14.02 -2.37 -0.79
C VAL A 165 -14.75 -3.55 -0.16
N ALA A 166 -15.94 -3.87 -0.67
CA ALA A 166 -16.61 -5.11 -0.29
C ALA A 166 -15.77 -6.31 -0.74
N GLY A 167 -15.58 -7.30 0.13
CA GLY A 167 -14.67 -8.43 -0.12
C GLY A 167 -15.12 -9.41 -1.20
N ASN A 168 -16.34 -9.25 -1.73
CA ASN A 168 -16.82 -9.98 -2.91
C ASN A 168 -16.48 -9.30 -4.24
N VAL A 169 -15.91 -8.10 -4.23
CA VAL A 169 -15.46 -7.40 -5.44
C VAL A 169 -14.13 -8.01 -5.91
N SER A 170 -14.00 -8.23 -7.22
CA SER A 170 -12.78 -8.77 -7.82
C SER A 170 -11.61 -7.81 -7.64
N MET A 171 -10.51 -8.27 -7.03
CA MET A 171 -9.30 -7.45 -6.88
C MET A 171 -8.71 -6.97 -8.21
N GLU A 172 -8.98 -7.67 -9.31
CA GLU A 172 -8.58 -7.20 -10.65
C GLU A 172 -9.30 -5.89 -11.02
N ASN A 173 -10.61 -5.80 -10.74
CA ASN A 173 -11.41 -4.59 -10.98
C ASN A 173 -11.03 -3.50 -9.98
N VAL A 174 -10.75 -3.88 -8.72
CA VAL A 174 -10.29 -2.92 -7.70
C VAL A 174 -8.99 -2.24 -8.15
N MET A 175 -8.01 -3.02 -8.60
CA MET A 175 -6.73 -2.48 -9.07
C MET A 175 -6.90 -1.63 -10.33
N GLU A 176 -7.89 -1.92 -11.17
CA GLU A 176 -8.22 -1.10 -12.34
C GLU A 176 -8.84 0.26 -11.96
N GLU A 177 -9.75 0.30 -10.99
CA GLU A 177 -10.29 1.56 -10.47
C GLU A 177 -9.21 2.39 -9.76
N ILE A 178 -8.40 1.77 -8.91
CA ILE A 178 -7.27 2.44 -8.23
C ILE A 178 -6.24 2.95 -9.25
N ALA A 179 -5.96 2.19 -10.31
CA ALA A 179 -5.08 2.66 -11.38
C ALA A 179 -5.63 3.93 -12.03
N ASN A 180 -6.93 3.98 -12.33
CA ASN A 180 -7.56 5.16 -12.93
C ASN A 180 -7.44 6.42 -12.06
N ASP A 181 -7.55 6.29 -10.73
CA ASP A 181 -7.36 7.40 -9.79
C ASP A 181 -5.92 7.93 -9.79
N ILE A 182 -4.95 7.03 -9.92
CA ILE A 182 -3.52 7.33 -9.78
C ILE A 182 -2.90 7.80 -11.11
N ASP A 183 -3.35 7.25 -12.23
CA ASP A 183 -2.71 7.35 -13.55
C ASP A 183 -2.44 8.81 -13.96
N GLN A 184 -3.50 9.62 -14.06
CA GLN A 184 -3.36 11.02 -14.47
C GLN A 184 -2.63 11.87 -13.43
N ALA A 185 -2.78 11.53 -12.15
CA ALA A 185 -2.19 12.31 -11.07
C ALA A 185 -0.66 12.13 -11.05
N ILE A 186 -0.17 10.90 -11.22
CA ILE A 186 1.27 10.60 -11.32
C ILE A 186 1.90 11.25 -12.54
N VAL A 187 1.24 11.18 -13.70
CA VAL A 187 1.71 11.81 -14.94
C VAL A 187 1.82 13.33 -14.79
N GLY A 188 0.98 13.94 -13.95
CA GLY A 188 1.00 15.37 -13.67
C GLY A 188 2.12 15.83 -12.73
N LEU A 189 2.88 14.93 -12.09
CA LEU A 189 3.90 15.31 -11.11
C LEU A 189 5.19 15.81 -11.78
N THR A 190 5.82 16.82 -11.17
CA THR A 190 7.07 17.38 -11.67
C THR A 190 8.23 16.39 -11.55
N GLU A 191 8.88 16.05 -12.67
CA GLU A 191 10.12 15.24 -12.70
C GLU A 191 11.40 16.09 -12.68
N SER A 192 11.32 17.35 -13.14
CA SER A 192 12.43 18.29 -13.09
C SER A 192 11.97 19.70 -12.73
N TYR A 193 12.63 20.31 -11.76
CA TYR A 193 12.30 21.63 -11.24
C TYR A 193 13.49 22.57 -11.37
N LYS A 194 13.29 23.69 -12.06
CA LYS A 194 14.31 24.70 -12.28
C LYS A 194 14.40 25.63 -11.07
N VAL A 195 15.55 25.64 -10.41
CA VAL A 195 15.84 26.59 -9.33
C VAL A 195 16.38 27.88 -9.95
N THR A 196 15.60 28.97 -9.86
CA THR A 196 15.90 30.23 -10.56
C THR A 196 16.91 31.14 -9.84
N ASP A 197 17.42 30.75 -8.66
CA ASP A 197 18.31 31.60 -7.86
C ASP A 197 19.80 31.25 -8.06
N ASN A 198 20.52 32.14 -8.75
CA ASN A 198 21.99 32.34 -8.70
C ASN A 198 22.92 31.11 -8.78
N GLY A 199 22.53 30.06 -9.49
CA GLY A 199 23.41 28.92 -9.77
C GLY A 199 22.60 27.70 -10.17
N THR A 200 22.42 27.52 -11.48
CA THR A 200 21.72 26.41 -12.15
C THR A 200 22.00 25.07 -11.50
N SER A 201 21.07 24.61 -10.65
CA SER A 201 20.97 23.20 -10.27
C SER A 201 19.50 22.82 -10.40
N ASP A 202 19.20 22.04 -11.43
CA ASP A 202 17.88 21.44 -11.58
C ASP A 202 17.71 20.38 -10.49
N ALA A 203 16.58 20.40 -9.79
CA ALA A 203 16.18 19.30 -8.93
C ALA A 203 15.45 18.25 -9.79
N PHE A 204 15.90 17.01 -9.70
CA PHE A 204 15.24 15.88 -10.36
C PHE A 204 14.47 15.06 -9.32
N PHE A 205 13.30 14.58 -9.72
CA PHE A 205 12.45 13.74 -8.89
C PHE A 205 12.14 12.44 -9.61
N ASN A 206 12.07 11.37 -8.83
CA ASN A 206 11.56 10.08 -9.25
C ASN A 206 10.53 9.62 -8.21
N TYR A 207 9.60 8.78 -8.67
CA TYR A 207 8.49 8.31 -7.84
C TYR A 207 8.55 6.79 -7.72
N THR A 208 8.40 6.32 -6.48
CA THR A 208 8.16 4.91 -6.19
C THR A 208 6.82 4.75 -5.51
N GLY A 209 6.32 3.52 -5.46
CA GLY A 209 5.15 3.22 -4.66
C GLY A 209 5.05 1.76 -4.27
N SER A 210 4.08 1.47 -3.41
CA SER A 210 3.80 0.12 -2.94
C SER A 210 2.33 -0.06 -2.66
N VAL A 211 1.84 -1.30 -2.76
CA VAL A 211 0.45 -1.65 -2.50
C VAL A 211 0.39 -2.71 -1.42
N ALA A 212 -0.47 -2.49 -0.43
CA ALA A 212 -0.82 -3.47 0.60
C ALA A 212 -2.33 -3.71 0.62
N THR A 213 -2.73 -4.93 1.00
CA THR A 213 -4.14 -5.29 1.14
C THR A 213 -4.37 -6.02 2.46
N CYS A 214 -5.49 -5.75 3.12
CA CYS A 214 -5.91 -6.47 4.32
C CYS A 214 -7.42 -6.75 4.26
N THR A 215 -7.81 -8.02 4.30
CA THR A 215 -9.22 -8.42 4.31
C THR A 215 -9.67 -8.81 5.71
N LYS A 216 -10.78 -8.23 6.15
CA LYS A 216 -11.46 -8.51 7.41
C LYS A 216 -12.79 -9.18 7.10
N THR A 217 -12.98 -10.38 7.62
CA THR A 217 -14.24 -11.14 7.46
C THR A 217 -15.04 -11.10 8.74
N TYR A 218 -16.34 -10.86 8.61
CA TYR A 218 -17.29 -10.92 9.70
C TYR A 218 -18.07 -12.24 9.67
N GLU A 219 -17.60 -13.19 10.48
CA GLU A 219 -18.11 -14.57 10.52
C GLU A 219 -19.56 -14.65 10.99
N ALA A 220 -19.99 -13.77 11.90
CA ALA A 220 -21.34 -13.78 12.47
C ALA A 220 -22.41 -13.11 11.57
N GLY A 221 -22.01 -12.46 10.47
CA GLY A 221 -22.92 -11.73 9.56
C GLY A 221 -22.96 -12.32 8.15
N HIS A 222 -23.05 -13.64 8.03
CA HIS A 222 -23.28 -14.32 6.76
C HIS A 222 -22.14 -14.21 5.72
N GLY A 223 -20.89 -14.07 6.16
CA GLY A 223 -19.73 -14.05 5.27
C GLY A 223 -19.44 -12.69 4.62
N MET A 224 -20.01 -11.61 5.17
CA MET A 224 -19.61 -10.25 4.80
C MET A 224 -18.13 -10.04 5.09
N SER A 225 -17.43 -9.39 4.18
CA SER A 225 -16.02 -9.02 4.35
C SER A 225 -15.75 -7.67 3.74
N VAL A 226 -14.74 -6.98 4.28
CA VAL A 226 -14.21 -5.73 3.75
C VAL A 226 -12.74 -5.95 3.47
N THR A 227 -12.29 -5.52 2.29
CA THR A 227 -10.88 -5.46 1.93
C THR A 227 -10.45 -3.99 1.97
N LEU A 228 -9.45 -3.71 2.78
CA LEU A 228 -8.72 -2.45 2.77
C LEU A 228 -7.56 -2.57 1.79
N VAL A 229 -7.36 -1.54 0.96
CA VAL A 229 -6.22 -1.44 0.03
C VAL A 229 -5.51 -0.14 0.31
N ALA A 230 -4.24 -0.22 0.70
CA ALA A 230 -3.39 0.96 0.87
C ALA A 230 -2.41 1.07 -0.29
N VAL A 231 -2.23 2.29 -0.81
CA VAL A 231 -1.24 2.61 -1.83
C VAL A 231 -0.35 3.73 -1.32
N GLU A 232 0.92 3.43 -1.06
CA GLU A 232 1.91 4.45 -0.75
C GLU A 232 2.58 4.94 -2.03
N ILE A 233 2.76 6.26 -2.15
CA ILE A 233 3.54 6.88 -3.21
C ILE A 233 4.59 7.77 -2.56
N VAL A 234 5.85 7.62 -2.98
CA VAL A 234 7.01 8.34 -2.44
C VAL A 234 7.73 9.08 -3.56
N ARG A 235 7.94 10.38 -3.36
CA ARG A 235 8.80 11.22 -4.20
C ARG A 235 10.21 11.27 -3.62
N HIS A 236 11.20 10.88 -4.40
CA HIS A 236 12.60 10.98 -4.07
C HIS A 236 13.27 12.17 -4.78
N ILE A 237 14.37 12.67 -4.22
CA ILE A 237 15.27 13.59 -4.90
C ILE A 237 16.39 12.77 -5.54
N GLY A 238 16.58 12.95 -6.85
CA GLY A 238 17.60 12.26 -7.63
C GLY A 238 17.06 11.69 -8.93
N LYS A 239 17.97 11.16 -9.75
CA LYS A 239 17.65 10.34 -10.92
C LYS A 239 17.76 8.87 -10.57
#